data_AF-A0A0R1VQK6-F1
#
_entry.id   AF-A0A0R1VQK6-F1
#
_cell.length_a   1.000
_cell.length_b   1.000
_cell.length_c   1.000
_cell.angle_alpha   90.00
_cell.angle_beta   90.00
_cell.angle_gamma   90.00
#
_symmetry.space_group_name_H-M   'P 1'
#
loop_
_entity.id
_entity.type
_entity.pdbx_description
1 polymer ?
#
loop_
_entity_poly.entity_id
_entity_poly.type
_entity_poly.pdbx_seq_one_letter_code
_entity_poly.pdbx_strand_id
1 'polypeptide(L)'
;MTSMRHDQLKQQIIDVSKKIGIDKIGFTTADNFEHLRPSLLAQKAAGHTTGFEHQNLDERLNPDLIFDQPKSIIAIALAYPTRMNQRPERTAYKRGQFARASWGIDYHRILDEKMAALIETIRELISAEPSITFKPMVDTGELIDVAVAQRAGLGFIGRNGLLITEEFGSYVYLGEIITNIDFTPDQPIANQCGTCRRCIEACPPSALLGDGRLNGQRCLSYQTQTKGLMDPEFRPMIRNVIYGCDICQIVCPFNKGKNFHFHPEMEPDPEAVMPELVPMLTMSNKTFKLKFGPMSGSWRGKKPLQRNAIIALVNLRDRSVIPKLLEVIDHDPRPVIRATAAWGVAELSDLQNQELLQFLKNAKAREDSAETDILNEYQQAIDKLVRLPKLPQSPEN
;
A
#
# COMPACT_ATOMS: atom_id res chain seq x y z
N MET A 1 25.19 17.23 34.28
CA MET A 1 24.75 18.48 33.62
C MET A 1 24.28 18.24 32.19
N THR A 2 24.96 17.38 31.41
CA THR A 2 24.56 17.03 30.02
C THR A 2 23.20 16.35 29.92
N SER A 3 22.88 15.38 30.80
CA SER A 3 21.57 14.68 30.74
C SER A 3 20.38 15.61 31.04
N MET A 4 20.46 16.50 32.05
CA MET A 4 19.41 17.52 32.29
C MET A 4 19.19 18.45 31.08
N ARG A 5 20.24 18.75 30.32
CA ARG A 5 20.14 19.58 29.10
C ARG A 5 19.45 18.83 27.96
N HIS A 6 19.69 17.52 27.82
CA HIS A 6 19.04 16.69 26.81
C HIS A 6 17.57 16.42 27.13
N ASP A 7 17.20 16.26 28.40
CA ASP A 7 15.80 16.09 28.80
C ASP A 7 14.99 17.38 28.56
N GLN A 8 15.58 18.55 28.81
CA GLN A 8 14.98 19.85 28.45
C GLN A 8 14.82 19.98 26.92
N LEU A 9 15.85 19.63 26.15
CA LEU A 9 15.78 19.64 24.68
C LEU A 9 14.70 18.69 24.17
N LYS A 10 14.64 17.45 24.69
CA LYS A 10 13.60 16.47 24.36
C LYS A 10 12.21 17.05 24.57
N GLN A 11 11.97 17.73 25.70
CA GLN A 11 10.67 18.36 25.97
C GLN A 11 10.37 19.50 24.98
N GLN A 12 11.34 20.34 24.66
CA GLN A 12 11.18 21.40 23.65
C GLN A 12 10.83 20.83 22.27
N ILE A 13 11.48 19.74 21.87
CA ILE A 13 11.20 19.02 20.62
C ILE A 13 9.77 18.48 20.61
N ILE A 14 9.32 17.87 21.71
CA ILE A 14 7.93 17.39 21.86
C ILE A 14 6.94 18.56 21.69
N ASP A 15 7.19 19.69 22.33
CA ASP A 15 6.29 20.84 22.26
C ASP A 15 6.25 21.49 20.87
N VAL A 16 7.39 21.55 20.18
CA VAL A 16 7.46 22.03 18.79
C VAL A 16 6.79 21.04 17.84
N SER A 17 6.97 19.73 18.03
CA SER A 17 6.42 18.71 17.13
C SER A 17 4.92 18.87 16.92
N LYS A 18 4.19 19.20 17.99
CA LYS A 18 2.74 19.48 17.96
C LYS A 18 2.41 20.71 17.11
N LYS A 19 3.23 21.75 17.16
CA LYS A 19 3.02 23.00 16.40
C LYS A 19 3.23 22.81 14.91
N ILE A 20 4.13 21.91 14.51
CA ILE A 20 4.41 21.62 13.09
C ILE A 20 3.52 20.51 12.53
N GLY A 21 2.60 19.96 13.34
CA GLY A 21 1.64 18.93 12.92
C GLY A 21 2.21 17.52 12.92
N ILE A 22 3.01 17.16 13.93
CA ILE A 22 3.31 15.76 14.27
C ILE A 22 2.31 15.34 15.34
N ASP A 23 1.55 14.28 15.08
CA ASP A 23 0.45 13.86 15.97
C ASP A 23 0.93 13.01 17.13
N LYS A 24 2.01 12.24 16.92
CA LYS A 24 2.71 11.52 17.98
C LYS A 24 4.20 11.49 17.71
N ILE A 25 4.99 11.64 18.76
CA ILE A 25 6.45 11.56 18.72
C ILE A 25 6.93 10.71 19.89
N GLY A 26 8.02 9.98 19.68
CA GLY A 26 8.68 9.20 20.72
C GLY A 26 10.16 8.99 20.42
N PHE A 27 10.90 8.56 21.42
CA PHE A 27 12.35 8.48 21.38
C PHE A 27 12.82 7.08 21.76
N THR A 28 13.80 6.54 21.04
CA THR A 28 14.45 5.27 21.40
C THR A 28 15.97 5.39 21.28
N THR A 29 16.71 4.46 21.87
CA THR A 29 18.15 4.32 21.62
C THR A 29 18.43 3.95 20.16
N ALA A 30 19.68 4.19 19.73
CA ALA A 30 20.22 3.70 18.47
C ALA A 30 20.75 2.26 18.52
N ASP A 31 20.47 1.50 19.59
CA ASP A 31 20.89 0.10 19.69
C ASP A 31 20.33 -0.72 18.54
N ASN A 32 21.04 -1.78 18.15
CA ASN A 32 20.61 -2.66 17.07
C ASN A 32 19.26 -3.34 17.34
N PHE A 33 18.63 -3.83 16.27
CA PHE A 33 17.40 -4.61 16.29
C PHE A 33 17.68 -6.11 16.08
N GLU A 34 18.86 -6.59 16.48
CA GLU A 34 19.37 -7.93 16.14
C GLU A 34 18.45 -9.08 16.61
N HIS A 35 17.65 -8.85 17.65
CA HIS A 35 16.59 -9.76 18.10
C HIS A 35 15.55 -10.11 17.00
N LEU A 36 15.41 -9.28 15.96
CA LEU A 36 14.53 -9.52 14.81
C LEU A 36 15.17 -10.42 13.74
N ARG A 37 16.51 -10.57 13.71
CA ARG A 37 17.22 -11.32 12.65
C ARG A 37 16.67 -12.72 12.43
N PRO A 38 16.47 -13.57 13.47
CA PRO A 38 16.00 -14.93 13.27
C PRO A 38 14.63 -14.98 12.58
N SER A 39 13.73 -14.07 12.97
CA SER A 39 12.39 -13.97 12.38
C SER A 39 12.44 -13.52 10.92
N LEU A 40 13.25 -12.52 10.60
CA LEU A 40 13.39 -11.98 9.25
C LEU A 40 14.02 -13.01 8.30
N LEU A 41 15.04 -13.74 8.74
CA LEU A 41 15.63 -14.83 7.97
C LEU A 41 14.62 -15.95 7.72
N ALA A 42 13.83 -16.33 8.74
CA ALA A 42 12.79 -17.33 8.58
C ALA A 42 11.70 -16.90 7.59
N GLN A 43 11.26 -15.63 7.62
CA GLN A 43 10.29 -15.10 6.65
C GLN A 43 10.86 -15.10 5.23
N LYS A 44 12.13 -14.70 5.05
CA LYS A 44 12.79 -14.74 3.74
C LYS A 44 12.92 -16.18 3.21
N ALA A 45 13.35 -17.12 4.06
CA ALA A 45 13.47 -18.53 3.70
C ALA A 45 12.12 -19.17 3.35
N ALA A 46 11.03 -18.75 4.00
CA ALA A 46 9.68 -19.17 3.69
C ALA A 46 9.07 -18.51 2.44
N GLY A 47 9.81 -17.61 1.76
CA GLY A 47 9.31 -16.88 0.59
C GLY A 47 8.21 -15.86 0.93
N HIS A 48 8.16 -15.38 2.16
CA HIS A 48 7.10 -14.48 2.63
C HIS A 48 7.39 -13.00 2.40
N THR A 49 8.61 -12.62 2.00
CA THR A 49 8.99 -11.22 1.72
C THR A 49 8.45 -10.76 0.37
N THR A 50 8.17 -9.47 0.22
CA THR A 50 7.62 -8.88 -1.01
C THR A 50 8.67 -8.54 -2.07
N GLY A 51 9.91 -8.31 -1.63
CA GLY A 51 10.98 -7.74 -2.44
C GLY A 51 10.96 -6.21 -2.47
N PHE A 52 10.06 -5.56 -1.72
CA PHE A 52 10.09 -4.11 -1.52
C PHE A 52 10.91 -3.70 -0.30
N GLU A 53 11.14 -4.63 0.62
CA GLU A 53 11.96 -4.38 1.80
C GLU A 53 13.39 -4.04 1.38
N HIS A 54 14.11 -3.24 2.18
CA HIS A 54 15.54 -3.06 1.98
C HIS A 54 16.28 -4.41 1.97
N GLN A 55 17.21 -4.58 1.03
CA GLN A 55 17.78 -5.90 0.73
C GLN A 55 18.93 -6.27 1.65
N ASN A 56 19.66 -5.28 2.17
CA ASN A 56 20.76 -5.51 3.10
C ASN A 56 20.24 -5.64 4.53
N LEU A 57 20.12 -6.88 5.03
CA LEU A 57 19.59 -7.16 6.36
C LEU A 57 20.42 -6.52 7.48
N ASP A 58 21.73 -6.37 7.32
CA ASP A 58 22.58 -5.78 8.36
C ASP A 58 22.28 -4.29 8.53
N GLU A 59 22.09 -3.56 7.42
CA GLU A 59 21.69 -2.15 7.44
C GLU A 59 20.29 -1.94 8.04
N ARG A 60 19.37 -2.91 7.88
CA ARG A 60 18.03 -2.84 8.50
C ARG A 60 18.06 -2.93 10.02
N LEU A 61 19.08 -3.60 10.56
CA LEU A 61 19.14 -3.97 11.96
C LEU A 61 20.13 -3.11 12.75
N ASN A 62 21.11 -2.49 12.09
CA ASN A 62 22.21 -1.81 12.75
C ASN A 62 22.30 -0.34 12.31
N PRO A 63 21.77 0.60 13.12
CA PRO A 63 21.90 2.03 12.86
C PRO A 63 23.34 2.50 12.62
N ASP A 64 24.33 1.88 13.27
CA ASP A 64 25.77 2.19 13.11
C ASP A 64 26.30 1.94 11.68
N LEU A 65 25.63 1.10 10.88
CA LEU A 65 26.04 0.84 9.49
C LEU A 65 25.52 1.89 8.51
N ILE A 66 24.53 2.68 8.94
CA ILE A 66 23.80 3.61 8.07
C ILE A 66 23.89 5.06 8.55
N PHE A 67 24.57 5.31 9.66
CA PHE A 67 24.74 6.61 10.31
C PHE A 67 26.02 6.62 11.16
N ASP A 68 26.75 7.75 11.20
CA ASP A 68 27.97 7.88 12.01
C ASP A 68 27.64 8.24 13.48
N GLN A 69 28.14 7.44 14.42
CA GLN A 69 27.96 7.62 15.87
C GLN A 69 26.50 7.82 16.33
N PRO A 70 25.55 6.99 15.90
CA PRO A 70 24.15 7.16 16.28
C PRO A 70 24.00 6.97 17.79
N LYS A 71 23.13 7.77 18.40
CA LYS A 71 22.82 7.71 19.85
C LYS A 71 21.35 7.45 20.10
N SER A 72 20.48 8.08 19.32
CA SER A 72 19.05 7.90 19.44
C SER A 72 18.35 7.93 18.08
N ILE A 73 17.08 7.51 18.11
CA ILE A 73 16.16 7.58 16.97
C ILE A 73 14.89 8.26 17.47
N ILE A 74 14.47 9.31 16.77
CA ILE A 74 13.19 10.01 17.00
C ILE A 74 12.18 9.40 16.04
N ALA A 75 11.11 8.79 16.56
CA ALA A 75 10.03 8.24 15.75
C ALA A 75 8.82 9.19 15.78
N ILE A 76 8.20 9.39 14.62
CA ILE A 76 7.02 10.25 14.46
C ILE A 76 5.86 9.47 13.84
N ALA A 77 4.64 9.90 14.15
CA ALA A 77 3.44 9.40 13.52
C ALA A 77 2.47 10.54 13.17
N LEU A 78 1.87 10.44 11.98
CA LEU A 78 0.81 11.34 11.53
C LEU A 78 -0.46 10.54 11.21
N ALA A 79 -1.57 10.91 11.84
CA ALA A 79 -2.87 10.29 11.64
C ALA A 79 -3.51 10.73 10.32
N TYR A 80 -3.99 9.77 9.53
CA TYR A 80 -4.63 10.03 8.25
C TYR A 80 -6.14 9.77 8.28
N PRO A 81 -6.93 10.44 7.41
CA PRO A 81 -8.38 10.30 7.39
C PRO A 81 -8.81 8.90 6.95
N THR A 82 -9.92 8.43 7.53
CA THR A 82 -10.44 7.06 7.27
C THR A 82 -11.80 7.06 6.60
N ARG A 83 -12.39 8.25 6.46
CA ARG A 83 -13.66 8.53 5.80
C ARG A 83 -13.51 9.80 4.97
N MET A 84 -14.16 9.81 3.81
CA MET A 84 -14.30 11.02 3.02
C MET A 84 -15.47 11.86 3.56
N ASN A 85 -15.32 13.18 3.55
CA ASN A 85 -16.39 14.12 3.86
C ASN A 85 -17.47 14.14 2.75
N GLN A 86 -17.04 13.98 1.50
CA GLN A 86 -17.92 13.92 0.34
C GLN A 86 -17.60 12.69 -0.51
N ARG A 87 -18.63 11.99 -0.97
CA ARG A 87 -18.47 10.90 -1.95
C ARG A 87 -18.52 11.46 -3.37
N PRO A 88 -17.83 10.83 -4.34
CA PRO A 88 -17.93 11.26 -5.72
C PRO A 88 -19.35 11.10 -6.25
N GLU A 89 -19.70 11.90 -7.25
CA GLU A 89 -21.01 11.79 -7.89
C GLU A 89 -21.17 10.45 -8.60
N ARG A 90 -22.42 9.96 -8.61
CA ARG A 90 -22.77 8.76 -9.34
C ARG A 90 -22.87 9.07 -10.82
N THR A 91 -22.15 8.30 -11.62
CA THR A 91 -22.17 8.40 -13.08
C THR A 91 -22.66 7.08 -13.69
N ALA A 92 -22.59 6.96 -15.02
CA ALA A 92 -22.82 5.71 -15.72
C ALA A 92 -21.73 4.65 -15.45
N TYR A 93 -20.54 5.07 -15.02
CA TYR A 93 -19.40 4.18 -14.85
C TYR A 93 -19.28 3.65 -13.42
N LYS A 94 -18.86 2.38 -13.31
CA LYS A 94 -18.47 1.81 -12.03
C LYS A 94 -17.17 2.44 -11.53
N ARG A 95 -17.02 2.54 -10.20
CA ARG A 95 -15.83 3.14 -9.56
C ARG A 95 -14.99 2.10 -8.80
N GLY A 96 -13.67 2.29 -8.88
CA GLY A 96 -12.68 1.61 -8.06
C GLY A 96 -12.46 2.33 -6.73
N GLN A 97 -11.55 1.82 -5.91
CA GLN A 97 -11.15 2.43 -4.64
C GLN A 97 -9.64 2.27 -4.42
N PHE A 98 -9.00 3.32 -3.90
CA PHE A 98 -7.67 3.26 -3.31
C PHE A 98 -7.78 3.03 -1.79
N ALA A 99 -6.85 2.25 -1.24
CA ALA A 99 -6.64 2.16 0.21
C ALA A 99 -6.35 3.54 0.83
N ARG A 100 -6.69 3.70 2.11
CA ARG A 100 -6.59 4.99 2.81
C ARG A 100 -5.17 5.54 2.89
N ALA A 101 -4.17 4.67 2.95
CA ALA A 101 -2.75 5.04 2.92
C ALA A 101 -2.28 5.70 1.60
N SER A 102 -3.20 5.87 0.64
CA SER A 102 -2.96 6.53 -0.63
C SER A 102 -3.87 7.74 -0.89
N TRP A 103 -4.60 8.18 0.12
CA TRP A 103 -5.44 9.37 0.02
C TRP A 103 -4.62 10.64 0.20
N GLY A 104 -4.96 11.67 -0.58
CA GLY A 104 -4.27 12.94 -0.57
C GLY A 104 -2.88 12.88 -1.22
N ILE A 105 -2.01 13.78 -0.79
CA ILE A 105 -0.61 13.84 -1.19
C ILE A 105 0.15 12.64 -0.61
N ASP A 106 1.11 12.13 -1.39
CA ASP A 106 2.00 11.05 -1.01
C ASP A 106 2.65 11.29 0.37
N TYR A 107 2.39 10.38 1.31
CA TYR A 107 2.85 10.50 2.69
C TYR A 107 4.36 10.60 2.82
N HIS A 108 5.14 10.03 1.87
CA HIS A 108 6.60 10.18 1.84
C HIS A 108 6.98 11.67 1.86
N ARG A 109 6.33 12.46 1.00
CA ARG A 109 6.58 13.90 0.89
C ARG A 109 6.15 14.64 2.14
N ILE A 110 4.99 14.29 2.69
CA ILE A 110 4.46 14.92 3.90
C ILE A 110 5.41 14.66 5.06
N LEU A 111 5.81 13.41 5.29
CA LEU A 111 6.68 13.05 6.40
C LEU A 111 8.09 13.63 6.23
N ASP A 112 8.64 13.64 5.02
CA ASP A 112 9.91 14.31 4.71
C ASP A 112 9.85 15.79 5.07
N GLU A 113 8.79 16.50 4.69
CA GLU A 113 8.59 17.92 5.01
C GLU A 113 8.49 18.14 6.54
N LYS A 114 7.76 17.27 7.26
CA LYS A 114 7.64 17.35 8.73
C LYS A 114 8.95 17.05 9.45
N MET A 115 9.69 16.03 9.01
CA MET A 115 10.99 15.68 9.58
C MET A 115 12.03 16.76 9.29
N ALA A 116 12.03 17.33 8.08
CA ALA A 116 12.90 18.46 7.75
C ALA A 116 12.61 19.67 8.66
N ALA A 117 11.34 20.04 8.84
CA ALA A 117 10.96 21.12 9.75
C ALA A 117 11.36 20.85 11.22
N LEU A 118 11.23 19.59 11.67
CA LEU A 118 11.68 19.19 13.00
C LEU A 118 13.19 19.30 13.14
N ILE A 119 13.96 18.81 12.15
CA ILE A 119 15.42 18.89 12.12
C ILE A 119 15.90 20.34 12.17
N GLU A 120 15.31 21.23 11.36
CA GLU A 120 15.65 22.66 11.40
C GLU A 120 15.38 23.27 12.77
N THR A 121 14.25 22.93 13.40
CA THR A 121 13.97 23.44 14.75
C THR A 121 14.95 22.90 15.79
N ILE A 122 15.34 21.61 15.69
CA ILE A 122 16.35 21.04 16.58
C ILE A 122 17.68 21.77 16.40
N ARG A 123 18.09 22.03 15.15
CA ARG A 123 19.30 22.81 14.83
C ARG A 123 19.28 24.17 15.49
N GLU A 124 18.16 24.89 15.43
CA GLU A 124 18.00 26.19 16.10
C GLU A 124 18.14 26.07 17.63
N LEU A 125 17.47 25.08 18.26
CA LEU A 125 17.50 24.87 19.70
C LEU A 125 18.89 24.52 20.26
N ILE A 126 19.73 23.85 19.45
CA ILE A 126 21.12 23.51 19.81
C ILE A 126 22.15 24.52 19.30
N SER A 127 21.71 25.68 18.79
CA SER A 127 22.58 26.72 18.22
C SER A 127 23.47 26.20 17.07
N ALA A 128 22.92 25.35 16.23
CA ALA A 128 23.54 24.77 15.04
C ALA A 128 24.90 24.09 15.32
N GLU A 129 24.98 23.30 16.41
CA GLU A 129 26.18 22.55 16.77
C GLU A 129 26.64 21.63 15.61
N PRO A 130 27.80 21.88 14.97
CA PRO A 130 28.18 21.20 13.71
C PRO A 130 28.45 19.69 13.85
N SER A 131 28.72 19.24 15.08
CA SER A 131 28.92 17.82 15.40
C SER A 131 27.63 17.02 15.31
N ILE A 132 26.45 17.66 15.41
CA ILE A 132 25.16 16.98 15.47
C ILE A 132 24.60 16.77 14.06
N THR A 133 24.28 15.52 13.74
CA THR A 133 23.80 15.11 12.43
C THR A 133 22.45 14.38 12.53
N PHE A 134 21.75 14.28 11.40
CA PHE A 134 20.41 13.70 11.30
C PHE A 134 20.28 12.89 10.01
N LYS A 135 19.60 11.75 10.08
CA LYS A 135 19.18 10.98 8.90
C LYS A 135 17.68 10.68 9.00
N PRO A 136 16.81 11.45 8.31
CA PRO A 136 15.39 11.17 8.23
C PRO A 136 15.10 9.99 7.28
N MET A 137 14.10 9.19 7.60
CA MET A 137 13.64 8.05 6.80
C MET A 137 12.13 7.87 6.94
N VAL A 138 11.50 7.43 5.85
CA VAL A 138 10.09 7.05 5.77
C VAL A 138 9.95 5.98 4.70
N ASP A 139 9.46 4.79 5.07
CA ASP A 139 9.13 3.60 4.24
C ASP A 139 10.25 3.01 3.37
N THR A 140 10.94 3.87 2.62
CA THR A 140 12.03 3.58 1.68
C THR A 140 13.41 3.57 2.31
N GLY A 141 13.51 3.90 3.60
CA GLY A 141 14.75 3.84 4.37
C GLY A 141 15.19 2.41 4.66
N GLU A 142 16.30 2.26 5.38
CA GLU A 142 16.85 0.94 5.68
C GLU A 142 16.14 0.26 6.87
N LEU A 143 15.70 1.04 7.87
CA LEU A 143 15.15 0.50 9.11
C LEU A 143 13.77 -0.15 8.94
N ILE A 144 13.21 -0.61 10.06
CA ILE A 144 11.88 -1.22 10.13
C ILE A 144 10.99 -0.27 10.92
N ASP A 145 10.29 0.64 10.23
CA ASP A 145 9.57 1.78 10.81
C ASP A 145 8.64 1.34 11.95
N VAL A 146 7.89 0.24 11.76
CA VAL A 146 6.99 -0.30 12.79
C VAL A 146 7.72 -0.79 14.05
N ALA A 147 8.94 -1.31 13.92
CA ALA A 147 9.77 -1.75 15.04
C ALA A 147 10.42 -0.56 15.76
N VAL A 148 10.89 0.45 15.00
CA VAL A 148 11.39 1.72 15.54
C VAL A 148 10.28 2.40 16.34
N ALA A 149 9.09 2.56 15.76
CA ALA A 149 7.95 3.19 16.41
C ALA A 149 7.46 2.44 17.65
N GLN A 150 7.48 1.10 17.63
CA GLN A 150 7.18 0.30 18.82
C GLN A 150 8.20 0.55 19.94
N ARG A 151 9.51 0.52 19.61
CA ARG A 151 10.58 0.70 20.59
C ARG A 151 10.58 2.12 21.19
N ALA A 152 10.18 3.11 20.38
CA ALA A 152 9.98 4.50 20.78
C ALA A 152 8.64 4.77 21.49
N GLY A 153 7.83 3.75 21.77
CA GLY A 153 6.61 3.89 22.58
C GLY A 153 5.42 4.55 21.87
N LEU A 154 5.42 4.65 20.53
CA LEU A 154 4.30 5.26 19.79
C LEU A 154 3.05 4.38 19.86
N GLY A 155 3.23 3.06 19.93
CA GLY A 155 2.17 2.07 19.92
C GLY A 155 2.69 0.66 20.13
N PHE A 156 1.84 -0.33 19.90
CA PHE A 156 2.23 -1.74 19.88
C PHE A 156 1.98 -2.35 18.49
N ILE A 157 2.76 -3.37 18.12
CA ILE A 157 2.54 -4.09 16.85
C ILE A 157 1.37 -5.06 17.03
N GLY A 158 0.30 -4.88 16.26
CA GLY A 158 -0.87 -5.74 16.28
C GLY A 158 -0.63 -7.10 15.61
N ARG A 159 -1.57 -8.05 15.78
CA ARG A 159 -1.52 -9.34 15.06
C ARG A 159 -1.61 -9.19 13.53
N ASN A 160 -2.03 -8.01 13.05
CA ASN A 160 -2.05 -7.64 11.64
C ASN A 160 -0.69 -7.09 11.14
N GLY A 161 0.33 -6.99 11.99
CA GLY A 161 1.67 -6.49 11.64
C GLY A 161 1.81 -4.97 11.61
N LEU A 162 0.74 -4.22 11.86
CA LEU A 162 0.75 -2.76 11.88
C LEU A 162 1.03 -2.23 13.28
N LEU A 163 1.63 -1.05 13.37
CA LEU A 163 1.65 -0.27 14.61
C LEU A 163 0.23 0.21 14.94
N ILE A 164 -0.18 0.03 16.20
CA ILE A 164 -1.46 0.50 16.74
C ILE A 164 -1.18 1.48 17.87
N THR A 165 -1.55 2.74 17.66
CA THR A 165 -1.56 3.79 18.68
C THR A 165 -2.88 3.75 19.45
N GLU A 166 -2.88 4.23 20.70
CA GLU A 166 -4.09 4.33 21.50
C GLU A 166 -5.05 5.41 20.96
N GLU A 167 -4.46 6.54 20.57
CA GLU A 167 -5.14 7.77 20.18
C GLU A 167 -5.72 7.65 18.76
N PHE A 168 -4.95 7.13 17.81
CA PHE A 168 -5.27 7.16 16.39
C PHE A 168 -5.56 5.77 15.79
N GLY A 169 -5.39 4.71 16.59
CA GLY A 169 -5.44 3.34 16.09
C GLY A 169 -4.24 3.06 15.19
N SER A 170 -4.45 2.25 14.15
CA SER A 170 -3.44 1.92 13.15
C SER A 170 -3.45 2.83 11.92
N TYR A 171 -4.25 3.90 11.94
CA TYR A 171 -4.38 4.84 10.83
C TYR A 171 -3.38 5.98 10.94
N VAL A 172 -2.09 5.61 10.96
CA VAL A 172 -0.97 6.54 11.03
C VAL A 172 0.08 6.20 9.98
N TYR A 173 0.70 7.23 9.40
CA TYR A 173 1.98 7.11 8.71
C TYR A 173 3.12 7.19 9.72
N LEU A 174 4.25 6.53 9.44
CA LEU A 174 5.41 6.46 10.33
C LEU A 174 6.64 7.01 9.61
N GLY A 175 7.50 7.69 10.36
CA GLY A 175 8.83 8.06 9.93
C GLY A 175 9.76 8.19 11.12
N GLU A 176 11.05 8.23 10.86
CA GLU A 176 12.05 8.30 11.91
C GLU A 176 13.28 9.11 11.51
N ILE A 177 13.97 9.63 12.53
CA ILE A 177 15.19 10.43 12.37
C ILE A 177 16.26 9.84 13.28
N ILE A 178 17.31 9.26 12.69
CA ILE A 178 18.51 8.87 13.45
C ILE A 178 19.31 10.12 13.76
N THR A 179 19.83 10.23 14.98
CA THR A 179 20.72 11.32 15.39
C THR A 179 21.78 10.84 16.40
N ASN A 180 22.88 11.58 16.49
CA ASN A 180 23.91 11.41 17.52
C ASN A 180 23.64 12.20 18.81
N ILE A 181 22.44 12.78 18.97
CA ILE A 181 21.98 13.30 20.26
C ILE A 181 21.57 12.15 21.17
N ASP A 182 22.06 12.14 22.41
CA ASP A 182 21.76 11.12 23.41
C ASP A 182 20.47 11.45 24.19
N PHE A 183 19.32 11.16 23.58
CA PHE A 183 18.00 11.34 24.22
C PHE A 183 17.65 10.16 25.13
N THR A 184 17.04 10.47 26.28
CA THR A 184 16.43 9.46 27.14
C THR A 184 15.30 8.72 26.38
N PRO A 185 15.33 7.37 26.25
CA PRO A 185 14.33 6.64 25.49
C PRO A 185 12.98 6.59 26.22
N ASP A 186 11.90 6.54 25.45
CA ASP A 186 10.55 6.23 25.93
C ASP A 186 10.36 4.73 26.09
N GLN A 187 9.25 4.35 26.74
CA GLN A 187 8.97 2.95 27.05
C GLN A 187 8.07 2.30 25.99
N PRO A 188 8.43 1.11 25.48
CA PRO A 188 7.57 0.35 24.58
C PRO A 188 6.22 0.01 25.22
N ILE A 189 5.17 0.01 24.39
CA ILE A 189 3.82 -0.36 24.84
C ILE A 189 3.62 -1.87 24.63
N ALA A 190 3.14 -2.56 25.66
CA ALA A 190 2.81 -3.98 25.58
C ALA A 190 1.69 -4.25 24.55
N ASN A 191 1.74 -5.41 23.88
CA ASN A 191 0.71 -5.78 22.92
C ASN A 191 -0.67 -5.90 23.60
N GLN A 192 -1.65 -5.18 23.07
CA GLN A 192 -3.00 -5.14 23.64
C GLN A 192 -4.03 -5.96 22.84
N CYS A 193 -3.62 -6.82 21.90
CA CYS A 193 -4.56 -7.64 21.12
C CYS A 193 -5.30 -8.67 21.97
N GLY A 194 -4.73 -9.10 23.11
CA GLY A 194 -5.27 -10.20 23.91
C GLY A 194 -5.52 -11.44 23.06
N THR A 195 -6.73 -12.01 23.18
CA THR A 195 -7.18 -13.18 22.40
C THR A 195 -7.83 -12.83 21.06
N CYS A 196 -7.90 -11.54 20.68
CA CYS A 196 -8.56 -11.11 19.45
C CYS A 196 -7.87 -11.68 18.21
N ARG A 197 -8.67 -12.21 17.26
CA ARG A 197 -8.21 -12.77 15.98
C ARG A 197 -8.91 -12.18 14.74
N ARG A 198 -9.70 -11.12 14.91
CA ARG A 198 -10.56 -10.55 13.85
C ARG A 198 -9.83 -10.25 12.54
N CYS A 199 -8.64 -9.67 12.61
CA CYS A 199 -7.86 -9.34 11.41
C CYS A 199 -7.41 -10.58 10.64
N ILE A 200 -7.02 -11.64 11.36
CA ILE A 200 -6.57 -12.91 10.79
C ILE A 200 -7.75 -13.60 10.10
N GLU A 201 -8.89 -13.68 10.79
CA GLU A 201 -10.12 -14.30 10.29
C GLU A 201 -10.73 -13.55 9.10
N ALA A 202 -10.59 -12.22 9.06
CA ALA A 202 -11.13 -11.41 7.97
C ALA A 202 -10.21 -11.31 6.74
N CYS A 203 -8.93 -11.70 6.85
CA CYS A 203 -7.96 -11.58 5.77
C CYS A 203 -8.31 -12.56 4.63
N PRO A 204 -8.81 -12.11 3.46
CA PRO A 204 -9.32 -13.03 2.45
C PRO A 204 -8.32 -14.08 1.94
N PRO A 205 -7.04 -13.74 1.69
CA PRO A 205 -6.04 -14.72 1.27
C PRO A 205 -5.34 -15.41 2.45
N SER A 206 -5.77 -15.19 3.70
CA SER A 206 -5.13 -15.72 4.91
C SER A 206 -3.63 -15.38 4.99
N ALA A 207 -3.26 -14.15 4.62
CA ALA A 207 -1.86 -13.72 4.59
C ALA A 207 -1.26 -13.48 5.99
N LEU A 208 -2.09 -13.21 7.01
CA LEU A 208 -1.64 -12.94 8.38
C LEU A 208 -1.37 -14.24 9.15
N LEU A 209 -0.16 -14.40 9.68
CA LEU A 209 0.26 -15.62 10.40
C LEU A 209 -0.18 -15.64 11.87
N GLY A 210 -0.60 -14.48 12.39
CA GLY A 210 -1.29 -14.34 13.68
C GLY A 210 -0.43 -13.96 14.88
N ASP A 211 0.86 -13.74 14.65
CA ASP A 211 1.86 -13.28 15.62
C ASP A 211 2.56 -11.98 15.17
N GLY A 212 1.87 -11.18 14.34
CA GLY A 212 2.40 -9.96 13.74
C GLY A 212 3.17 -10.19 12.44
N ARG A 213 3.45 -11.46 12.08
CA ARG A 213 4.09 -11.81 10.79
C ARG A 213 3.05 -11.96 9.68
N LEU A 214 3.51 -11.74 8.45
CA LEU A 214 2.70 -11.70 7.23
C LEU A 214 3.40 -12.50 6.13
N ASN A 215 2.65 -13.35 5.42
CA ASN A 215 3.05 -13.81 4.09
C ASN A 215 2.75 -12.69 3.07
N GLY A 216 3.75 -11.87 2.78
CA GLY A 216 3.66 -10.71 1.89
C GLY A 216 3.24 -11.09 0.47
N GLN A 217 3.68 -12.25 -0.03
CA GLN A 217 3.30 -12.76 -1.35
C GLN A 217 1.78 -13.00 -1.48
N ARG A 218 1.07 -13.25 -0.38
CA ARG A 218 -0.40 -13.44 -0.40
C ARG A 218 -1.18 -12.17 -0.11
N CYS A 219 -0.53 -11.12 0.41
CA CYS A 219 -1.23 -9.91 0.83
C CYS A 219 -1.87 -9.18 -0.36
N LEU A 220 -3.18 -8.85 -0.28
CA LEU A 220 -3.85 -8.11 -1.36
C LEU A 220 -3.24 -6.72 -1.60
N SER A 221 -2.69 -6.09 -0.55
CA SER A 221 -1.93 -4.85 -0.70
C SER A 221 -0.71 -5.03 -1.61
N TYR A 222 0.02 -6.14 -1.47
CA TYR A 222 1.12 -6.49 -2.37
C TYR A 222 0.62 -6.86 -3.77
N GLN A 223 -0.40 -7.72 -3.86
CA GLN A 223 -0.95 -8.21 -5.13
C GLN A 223 -1.42 -7.08 -6.04
N THR A 224 -2.02 -6.03 -5.49
CA THR A 224 -2.44 -4.86 -6.28
C THR A 224 -1.26 -4.05 -6.85
N GLN A 225 -0.04 -4.23 -6.34
CA GLN A 225 1.16 -3.48 -6.74
C GLN A 225 2.10 -4.26 -7.68
N THR A 226 1.86 -5.56 -7.87
CA THR A 226 2.65 -6.40 -8.78
C THR A 226 2.51 -5.92 -10.23
N LYS A 227 3.57 -6.10 -11.03
CA LYS A 227 3.64 -5.63 -12.43
C LYS A 227 3.18 -6.67 -13.46
N GLY A 228 3.16 -7.95 -13.09
CA GLY A 228 2.77 -9.06 -13.96
C GLY A 228 1.26 -9.34 -13.92
N LEU A 229 0.86 -10.50 -14.41
CA LEU A 229 -0.48 -11.03 -14.21
C LEU A 229 -0.73 -11.26 -12.72
N MET A 230 -1.96 -10.99 -12.27
CA MET A 230 -2.40 -11.35 -10.93
C MET A 230 -2.84 -12.81 -10.94
N ASP A 231 -2.39 -13.61 -9.98
CA ASP A 231 -2.85 -15.01 -9.86
C ASP A 231 -4.39 -15.05 -9.79
N PRO A 232 -5.05 -15.98 -10.51
CA PRO A 232 -6.50 -16.15 -10.49
C PRO A 232 -7.11 -16.23 -9.08
N GLU A 233 -6.40 -16.78 -8.08
CA GLU A 233 -6.86 -16.86 -6.69
C GLU A 233 -7.20 -15.46 -6.12
N PHE A 234 -6.37 -14.45 -6.41
CA PHE A 234 -6.51 -13.11 -5.81
C PHE A 234 -7.49 -12.20 -6.54
N ARG A 235 -7.73 -12.45 -7.84
CA ARG A 235 -8.61 -11.61 -8.69
C ARG A 235 -9.99 -11.35 -8.07
N PRO A 236 -10.75 -12.35 -7.57
CA PRO A 236 -12.04 -12.09 -6.93
C PRO A 236 -11.93 -11.40 -5.57
N MET A 237 -10.78 -11.54 -4.90
CA MET A 237 -10.57 -11.07 -3.53
C MET A 237 -10.31 -9.56 -3.45
N ILE A 238 -9.76 -8.93 -4.50
CA ILE A 238 -9.55 -7.47 -4.51
C ILE A 238 -10.85 -6.67 -4.63
N ARG A 239 -11.98 -7.32 -5.00
CA ARG A 239 -13.27 -6.65 -5.25
C ARG A 239 -13.10 -5.48 -6.23
N ASN A 240 -13.35 -4.24 -5.78
CA ASN A 240 -13.08 -3.03 -6.54
C ASN A 240 -11.98 -2.15 -5.93
N VAL A 241 -11.17 -2.69 -5.01
CA VAL A 241 -10.00 -2.00 -4.44
C VAL A 241 -8.83 -2.22 -5.40
N ILE A 242 -8.45 -1.16 -6.11
CA ILE A 242 -7.46 -1.23 -7.20
C ILE A 242 -6.04 -0.92 -6.75
N TYR A 243 -5.85 -0.46 -5.51
CA TYR A 243 -4.55 -0.24 -4.88
C TYR A 243 -4.65 -0.41 -3.37
N GLY A 244 -3.75 -1.21 -2.79
CA GLY A 244 -3.70 -1.47 -1.35
C GLY A 244 -4.83 -2.38 -0.84
N CYS A 245 -4.94 -2.52 0.48
CA CYS A 245 -6.03 -3.24 1.15
C CYS A 245 -6.12 -2.84 2.62
N ASP A 246 -7.30 -2.43 3.08
CA ASP A 246 -7.51 -1.96 4.47
C ASP A 246 -8.28 -2.97 5.35
N ILE A 247 -8.58 -4.18 4.86
CA ILE A 247 -9.51 -5.11 5.55
C ILE A 247 -9.05 -5.42 6.97
N CYS A 248 -7.76 -5.72 7.17
CA CYS A 248 -7.20 -6.04 8.48
C CYS A 248 -7.21 -4.85 9.46
N GLN A 249 -7.31 -3.62 8.95
CA GLN A 249 -7.47 -2.40 9.75
C GLN A 249 -8.94 -2.13 10.04
N ILE A 250 -9.82 -2.25 9.04
CA ILE A 250 -11.26 -1.96 9.16
C ILE A 250 -11.92 -2.82 10.25
N VAL A 251 -11.52 -4.09 10.37
CA VAL A 251 -12.08 -5.02 11.38
C VAL A 251 -11.43 -4.90 12.76
N CYS A 252 -10.35 -4.13 12.89
CA CYS A 252 -9.60 -4.00 14.13
C CYS A 252 -10.41 -3.21 15.18
N PRO A 253 -10.61 -3.72 16.40
CA PRO A 253 -11.32 -3.01 17.46
C PRO A 253 -10.70 -1.65 17.83
N PHE A 254 -9.36 -1.53 17.78
CA PHE A 254 -8.63 -0.29 18.08
C PHE A 254 -8.89 0.83 17.07
N ASN A 255 -9.41 0.49 15.89
CA ASN A 255 -9.75 1.43 14.84
C ASN A 255 -11.21 1.92 14.92
N LYS A 256 -12.00 1.40 15.87
CA LYS A 256 -13.40 1.81 16.04
C LYS A 256 -13.46 3.30 16.39
N GLY A 257 -14.14 4.08 15.55
CA GLY A 257 -14.33 5.52 15.75
C GLY A 257 -13.12 6.39 15.40
N LYS A 258 -12.01 5.81 14.92
CA LYS A 258 -10.82 6.56 14.53
C LYS A 258 -11.00 7.14 13.13
N ASN A 259 -11.04 8.47 13.04
CA ASN A 259 -11.14 9.23 11.80
C ASN A 259 -10.65 10.66 12.06
N PHE A 260 -9.45 10.99 11.60
CA PHE A 260 -8.79 12.25 11.92
C PHE A 260 -8.44 13.01 10.64
N HIS A 261 -8.70 14.32 10.66
CA HIS A 261 -8.56 15.23 9.53
C HIS A 261 -7.65 16.40 9.93
N PHE A 262 -6.48 16.09 10.50
CA PHE A 262 -5.55 17.10 11.02
C PHE A 262 -4.71 17.77 9.93
N HIS A 263 -4.46 17.04 8.84
CA HIS A 263 -3.56 17.43 7.76
C HIS A 263 -4.35 17.64 6.47
N PRO A 264 -4.59 18.90 6.03
CA PRO A 264 -5.35 19.19 4.81
C PRO A 264 -4.80 18.50 3.56
N GLU A 265 -3.49 18.32 3.48
CA GLU A 265 -2.79 17.64 2.39
C GLU A 265 -3.11 16.13 2.30
N MET A 266 -3.62 15.52 3.37
CA MET A 266 -4.07 14.12 3.39
C MET A 266 -5.55 13.97 3.02
N GLU A 267 -6.27 15.06 2.82
CA GLU A 267 -7.68 14.99 2.43
C GLU A 267 -7.83 14.30 1.06
N PRO A 268 -8.70 13.29 0.96
CA PRO A 268 -8.95 12.61 -0.29
C PRO A 268 -9.68 13.51 -1.30
N ASP A 269 -9.16 13.60 -2.53
CA ASP A 269 -9.97 13.96 -3.69
C ASP A 269 -10.87 12.75 -4.06
N PRO A 270 -12.20 12.83 -3.90
CA PRO A 270 -13.11 11.72 -4.15
C PRO A 270 -13.02 11.17 -5.59
N GLU A 271 -12.72 12.01 -6.57
CA GLU A 271 -12.59 11.59 -7.97
C GLU A 271 -11.27 10.86 -8.26
N ALA A 272 -10.24 11.11 -7.46
CA ALA A 272 -8.96 10.43 -7.55
C ALA A 272 -8.96 9.12 -6.74
N VAL A 273 -9.44 9.13 -5.49
CA VAL A 273 -9.41 7.94 -4.62
C VAL A 273 -10.51 6.93 -4.94
N MET A 274 -11.58 7.36 -5.60
CA MET A 274 -12.65 6.49 -6.13
C MET A 274 -12.87 6.71 -7.64
N PRO A 275 -11.88 6.38 -8.49
CA PRO A 275 -11.94 6.74 -9.90
C PRO A 275 -12.92 5.86 -10.67
N GLU A 276 -13.50 6.41 -11.73
CA GLU A 276 -14.26 5.64 -12.72
C GLU A 276 -13.35 4.64 -13.43
N LEU A 277 -13.75 3.36 -13.46
CA LEU A 277 -12.90 2.26 -13.93
C LEU A 277 -12.75 2.24 -15.45
N VAL A 278 -13.83 2.49 -16.20
CA VAL A 278 -13.80 2.44 -17.67
C VAL A 278 -12.87 3.52 -18.26
N PRO A 279 -12.92 4.80 -17.83
CA PRO A 279 -11.97 5.82 -18.28
C PRO A 279 -10.51 5.52 -17.96
N MET A 280 -10.23 4.71 -16.92
CA MET A 280 -8.87 4.31 -16.60
C MET A 280 -8.26 3.41 -17.67
N LEU A 281 -9.04 2.59 -18.37
CA LEU A 281 -8.52 1.53 -19.25
C LEU A 281 -7.62 2.07 -20.37
N THR A 282 -7.94 3.23 -20.93
CA THR A 282 -7.19 3.86 -22.04
C THR A 282 -6.51 5.17 -21.64
N MET A 283 -6.38 5.44 -20.34
CA MET A 283 -5.81 6.69 -19.83
C MET A 283 -4.37 6.92 -20.32
N SER A 284 -4.09 8.14 -20.80
CA SER A 284 -2.75 8.56 -21.21
C SER A 284 -1.78 8.69 -20.02
N ASN A 285 -0.46 8.64 -20.26
CA ASN A 285 0.52 8.89 -19.20
C ASN A 285 0.44 10.31 -18.63
N LYS A 286 0.10 11.30 -19.47
CA LYS A 286 -0.07 12.70 -19.07
C LYS A 286 -1.25 12.84 -18.11
N THR A 287 -2.41 12.30 -18.49
CA THR A 287 -3.62 12.28 -17.65
C THR A 287 -3.38 11.53 -16.34
N PHE A 288 -2.68 10.40 -16.39
CA PHE A 288 -2.32 9.64 -15.20
C PHE A 288 -1.46 10.45 -14.22
N LYS A 289 -0.39 11.08 -14.70
CA LYS A 289 0.49 11.90 -13.86
C LYS A 289 -0.26 13.09 -13.24
N LEU A 290 -1.14 13.74 -14.01
CA LEU A 290 -1.93 14.85 -13.51
C LEU A 290 -2.92 14.41 -12.42
N LYS A 291 -3.62 13.30 -12.63
CA LYS A 291 -4.71 12.87 -11.74
C LYS A 291 -4.22 12.09 -10.52
N PHE A 292 -3.28 11.17 -10.70
CA PHE A 292 -2.83 10.24 -9.64
C PHE A 292 -1.39 10.48 -9.19
N GLY A 293 -0.58 11.22 -9.97
CA GLY A 293 0.84 11.44 -9.66
C GLY A 293 1.13 12.03 -8.27
N PRO A 294 0.24 12.86 -7.67
CA PRO A 294 0.43 13.33 -6.30
C PRO A 294 0.25 12.26 -5.21
N MET A 295 -0.41 11.13 -5.50
CA MET A 295 -0.73 10.08 -4.53
C MET A 295 0.37 9.01 -4.47
N SER A 296 0.58 8.42 -3.29
CA SER A 296 1.55 7.32 -3.08
C SER A 296 1.30 6.12 -4.00
N GLY A 297 0.04 5.86 -4.35
CA GLY A 297 -0.37 4.71 -5.15
C GLY A 297 0.00 4.79 -6.62
N SER A 298 0.60 5.91 -7.03
CA SER A 298 1.10 6.12 -8.38
C SER A 298 2.54 5.63 -8.60
N TRP A 299 3.25 5.21 -7.55
CA TRP A 299 4.70 4.91 -7.59
C TRP A 299 5.09 3.81 -8.62
N ARG A 300 4.17 2.89 -8.94
CA ARG A 300 4.37 1.83 -9.96
C ARG A 300 3.87 2.21 -11.36
N GLY A 301 3.43 3.45 -11.53
CA GLY A 301 2.76 3.93 -12.73
C GLY A 301 1.38 3.30 -12.92
N LYS A 302 0.78 3.58 -14.08
CA LYS A 302 -0.62 3.20 -14.36
C LYS A 302 -0.86 1.71 -14.63
N LYS A 303 0.19 0.92 -14.94
CA LYS A 303 0.01 -0.46 -15.42
C LYS A 303 -0.69 -1.36 -14.37
N PRO A 304 -0.25 -1.45 -13.11
CA PRO A 304 -0.95 -2.26 -12.11
C PRO A 304 -2.37 -1.76 -11.87
N LEU A 305 -2.57 -0.44 -11.81
CA LEU A 305 -3.88 0.17 -11.59
C LEU A 305 -4.87 -0.14 -12.72
N GLN A 306 -4.43 -0.09 -13.98
CA GLN A 306 -5.27 -0.45 -15.13
C GLN A 306 -5.58 -1.95 -15.18
N ARG A 307 -4.61 -2.82 -14.88
CA ARG A 307 -4.85 -4.25 -14.71
C ARG A 307 -5.92 -4.50 -13.64
N ASN A 308 -5.79 -3.85 -12.48
CA ASN A 308 -6.72 -4.00 -11.37
C ASN A 308 -8.08 -3.40 -11.69
N ALA A 309 -8.15 -2.35 -12.52
CA ALA A 309 -9.41 -1.79 -12.99
C ALA A 309 -10.20 -2.78 -13.86
N ILE A 310 -9.54 -3.53 -14.75
CA ILE A 310 -10.16 -4.62 -15.50
C ILE A 310 -10.72 -5.69 -14.55
N ILE A 311 -9.90 -6.13 -13.58
CA ILE A 311 -10.32 -7.10 -12.57
C ILE A 311 -11.52 -6.60 -11.75
N ALA A 312 -11.50 -5.32 -11.35
CA ALA A 312 -12.60 -4.70 -10.62
C ALA A 312 -13.90 -4.65 -11.45
N LEU A 313 -13.83 -4.33 -12.74
CA LEU A 313 -14.99 -4.34 -13.65
C LEU A 313 -15.60 -5.74 -13.77
N VAL A 314 -14.76 -6.77 -13.86
CA VAL A 314 -15.20 -8.17 -13.86
C VAL A 314 -15.87 -8.53 -12.54
N ASN A 315 -15.27 -8.19 -11.40
CA ASN A 315 -15.83 -8.44 -10.07
C ASN A 315 -17.17 -7.72 -9.84
N LEU A 316 -17.36 -6.57 -10.48
CA LEU A 316 -18.60 -5.79 -10.47
C LEU A 316 -19.62 -6.25 -11.53
N ARG A 317 -19.29 -7.29 -12.32
CA ARG A 317 -20.12 -7.87 -13.39
C ARG A 317 -20.56 -6.83 -14.43
N ASP A 318 -19.70 -5.85 -14.73
CA ASP A 318 -20.03 -4.80 -15.69
C ASP A 318 -19.85 -5.27 -17.14
N ARG A 319 -20.89 -5.87 -17.72
CA ARG A 319 -20.85 -6.36 -19.11
C ARG A 319 -20.76 -5.25 -20.15
N SER A 320 -21.14 -4.03 -19.79
CA SER A 320 -21.11 -2.90 -20.73
C SER A 320 -19.68 -2.56 -21.17
N VAL A 321 -18.67 -3.03 -20.44
CA VAL A 321 -17.26 -2.77 -20.75
C VAL A 321 -16.66 -3.69 -21.82
N ILE A 322 -17.36 -4.77 -22.23
CA ILE A 322 -16.83 -5.73 -23.20
C ILE A 322 -16.28 -5.04 -24.48
N PRO A 323 -17.00 -4.12 -25.14
CA PRO A 323 -16.47 -3.41 -26.31
C PRO A 323 -15.15 -2.68 -26.03
N LYS A 324 -15.02 -2.06 -24.85
CA LYS A 324 -13.79 -1.37 -24.44
C LYS A 324 -12.66 -2.36 -24.15
N LEU A 325 -12.95 -3.55 -23.62
CA LEU A 325 -11.94 -4.58 -23.44
C LEU A 325 -11.42 -5.12 -24.78
N LEU A 326 -12.29 -5.25 -25.79
CA LEU A 326 -11.87 -5.63 -27.15
C LEU A 326 -10.90 -4.58 -27.74
N GLU A 327 -11.22 -3.29 -27.61
CA GLU A 327 -10.32 -2.19 -28.00
C GLU A 327 -8.97 -2.26 -27.27
N VAL A 328 -8.98 -2.58 -25.97
CA VAL A 328 -7.75 -2.78 -25.19
C VAL A 328 -6.92 -3.95 -25.73
N ILE A 329 -7.55 -5.06 -26.11
CA ILE A 329 -6.87 -6.23 -26.70
C ILE A 329 -6.26 -5.89 -28.07
N ASP A 330 -6.89 -5.02 -28.86
CA ASP A 330 -6.38 -4.60 -30.18
C ASP A 330 -5.24 -3.59 -30.11
N HIS A 331 -5.25 -2.68 -29.12
CA HIS A 331 -4.42 -1.48 -29.18
C HIS A 331 -3.46 -1.27 -28.01
N ASP A 332 -3.64 -1.93 -26.86
CA ASP A 332 -2.74 -1.71 -25.74
C ASP A 332 -1.36 -2.33 -26.03
N PRO A 333 -0.26 -1.57 -25.91
CA PRO A 333 1.07 -2.08 -26.21
C PRO A 333 1.59 -3.08 -25.16
N ARG A 334 0.89 -3.26 -24.04
CA ARG A 334 1.39 -4.06 -22.90
C ARG A 334 0.71 -5.42 -22.85
N PRO A 335 1.45 -6.54 -22.99
CA PRO A 335 0.89 -7.90 -22.99
C PRO A 335 0.01 -8.21 -21.77
N VAL A 336 0.46 -7.84 -20.56
CA VAL A 336 -0.30 -8.04 -19.31
C VAL A 336 -1.69 -7.42 -19.38
N ILE A 337 -1.83 -6.24 -19.98
CA ILE A 337 -3.11 -5.54 -20.07
C ILE A 337 -4.01 -6.23 -21.11
N ARG A 338 -3.47 -6.58 -22.28
CA ARG A 338 -4.23 -7.31 -23.32
C ARG A 338 -4.72 -8.67 -22.81
N ALA A 339 -3.85 -9.46 -22.17
CA ALA A 339 -4.20 -10.75 -21.59
C ALA A 339 -5.25 -10.64 -20.48
N THR A 340 -5.10 -9.66 -19.56
CA THR A 340 -6.11 -9.43 -18.51
C THR A 340 -7.46 -9.01 -19.12
N ALA A 341 -7.45 -8.22 -20.21
CA ALA A 341 -8.67 -7.86 -20.93
C ALA A 341 -9.33 -9.08 -21.62
N ALA A 342 -8.55 -9.98 -22.22
CA ALA A 342 -9.05 -11.22 -22.81
C ALA A 342 -9.72 -12.12 -21.75
N TRP A 343 -9.09 -12.28 -20.59
CA TRP A 343 -9.72 -12.92 -19.43
C TRP A 343 -11.02 -12.22 -19.04
N GLY A 344 -11.02 -10.89 -18.95
CA GLY A 344 -12.20 -10.12 -18.58
C GLY A 344 -13.38 -10.28 -19.55
N VAL A 345 -13.13 -10.35 -20.86
CA VAL A 345 -14.16 -10.65 -21.87
C VAL A 345 -14.78 -12.02 -21.62
N ALA A 346 -13.97 -13.04 -21.37
CA ALA A 346 -14.46 -14.39 -21.10
C ALA A 346 -15.23 -14.49 -19.77
N GLU A 347 -14.81 -13.77 -18.74
CA GLU A 347 -15.50 -13.74 -17.43
C GLU A 347 -16.85 -13.00 -17.45
N LEU A 348 -17.02 -12.04 -18.36
CA LEU A 348 -18.23 -11.24 -18.50
C LEU A 348 -19.22 -11.82 -19.53
N SER A 349 -18.81 -12.84 -20.27
CA SER A 349 -19.64 -13.51 -21.27
C SER A 349 -20.45 -14.65 -20.65
N ASP A 350 -21.73 -14.72 -20.99
CA ASP A 350 -22.66 -15.77 -20.51
C ASP A 350 -23.00 -16.81 -21.57
N LEU A 351 -22.91 -16.44 -22.84
CA LEU A 351 -23.25 -17.28 -23.98
C LEU A 351 -22.04 -17.41 -24.88
N GLN A 352 -21.96 -18.55 -25.57
CA GLN A 352 -20.99 -18.75 -26.62
C GLN A 352 -21.29 -17.77 -27.76
N ASN A 353 -20.30 -16.96 -28.11
CA ASN A 353 -20.33 -16.06 -29.25
C ASN A 353 -19.16 -16.40 -30.17
N GLN A 354 -19.47 -16.80 -31.41
CA GLN A 354 -18.46 -17.24 -32.39
C GLN A 354 -17.54 -16.10 -32.85
N GLU A 355 -18.06 -14.86 -32.91
CA GLU A 355 -17.25 -13.69 -33.25
C GLU A 355 -16.24 -13.37 -32.15
N LEU A 356 -16.66 -13.40 -30.88
CA LEU A 356 -15.74 -13.22 -29.74
C LEU A 356 -14.70 -14.34 -29.69
N LEU A 357 -15.10 -15.58 -29.95
CA LEU A 357 -14.19 -16.72 -30.01
C LEU A 357 -13.14 -16.55 -31.12
N GLN A 358 -13.57 -16.16 -32.32
CA GLN A 358 -12.67 -15.93 -33.44
C GLN A 358 -11.74 -14.73 -33.17
N PHE A 359 -12.28 -13.66 -32.56
CA PHE A 359 -11.50 -12.50 -32.15
C PHE A 359 -10.38 -12.90 -31.18
N LEU A 360 -10.69 -13.63 -30.10
CA LEU A 360 -9.67 -14.06 -29.13
C LEU A 360 -8.64 -15.01 -29.73
N LYS A 361 -9.03 -15.90 -30.65
CA LYS A 361 -8.10 -16.77 -31.38
C LYS A 361 -7.13 -15.96 -32.24
N ASN A 362 -7.64 -14.97 -32.97
CA ASN A 362 -6.82 -14.07 -33.78
C ASN A 362 -5.90 -13.22 -32.89
N ALA A 363 -6.42 -12.71 -31.77
CA ALA A 363 -5.65 -11.95 -30.79
C ALA A 363 -4.51 -12.76 -30.19
N LYS A 364 -4.76 -14.03 -29.83
CA LYS A 364 -3.72 -14.96 -29.36
C LYS A 364 -2.67 -15.24 -30.44
N ALA A 365 -3.08 -15.41 -31.70
CA ALA A 365 -2.16 -15.73 -32.80
C ALA A 365 -1.20 -14.58 -33.15
N ARG A 366 -1.63 -13.33 -32.95
CA ARG A 366 -0.79 -12.13 -33.16
C ARG A 366 -0.05 -11.65 -31.90
N GLU A 367 -0.29 -12.28 -30.75
CA GLU A 367 0.35 -11.92 -29.48
C GLU A 367 1.85 -12.23 -29.56
N ASP A 368 2.67 -11.21 -29.33
CA ASP A 368 4.12 -11.22 -29.55
C ASP A 368 4.92 -11.41 -28.25
N SER A 369 4.25 -11.58 -27.12
CA SER A 369 4.88 -11.83 -25.83
C SER A 369 5.63 -13.16 -25.78
N ALA A 370 6.89 -13.11 -25.35
CA ALA A 370 7.70 -14.30 -25.06
C ALA A 370 7.27 -15.01 -23.75
N GLU A 371 6.49 -14.34 -22.89
CA GLU A 371 5.99 -14.92 -21.64
C GLU A 371 4.84 -15.90 -21.90
N THR A 372 5.04 -17.19 -21.61
CA THR A 372 4.05 -18.25 -21.84
C THR A 372 2.74 -18.01 -21.09
N ASP A 373 2.80 -17.39 -19.90
CA ASP A 373 1.61 -17.10 -19.09
C ASP A 373 0.64 -16.13 -19.77
N ILE A 374 1.14 -15.22 -20.60
CA ILE A 374 0.29 -14.33 -21.42
C ILE A 374 -0.52 -15.14 -22.43
N LEU A 375 0.12 -16.05 -23.17
CA LEU A 375 -0.57 -16.91 -24.13
C LEU A 375 -1.54 -17.88 -23.44
N ASN A 376 -1.21 -18.32 -22.22
CA ASN A 376 -2.08 -19.15 -21.39
C ASN A 376 -3.35 -18.41 -20.98
N GLU A 377 -3.31 -17.13 -20.63
CA GLU A 377 -4.52 -16.34 -20.34
C GLU A 377 -5.49 -16.31 -21.53
N TYR A 378 -4.99 -16.07 -22.75
CA TYR A 378 -5.84 -16.13 -23.94
C TYR A 378 -6.42 -17.53 -24.15
N GLN A 379 -5.61 -18.58 -23.97
CA GLN A 379 -6.09 -19.94 -24.13
C GLN A 379 -7.20 -20.27 -23.11
N GLN A 380 -7.01 -19.90 -21.85
CA GLN A 380 -8.02 -20.09 -20.81
C GLN A 380 -9.30 -19.31 -21.10
N ALA A 381 -9.18 -18.07 -21.61
CA ALA A 381 -10.33 -17.26 -22.03
C ALA A 381 -11.11 -17.93 -23.18
N ILE A 382 -10.40 -18.43 -24.20
CA ILE A 382 -10.97 -19.18 -25.33
C ILE A 382 -11.69 -20.44 -24.84
N ASP A 383 -11.02 -21.25 -24.00
CA ASP A 383 -11.58 -22.50 -23.48
C ASP A 383 -12.84 -22.24 -22.64
N LYS A 384 -12.85 -21.15 -21.87
CA LYS A 384 -14.03 -20.72 -21.11
C LYS A 384 -15.19 -20.37 -22.03
N LEU A 385 -14.98 -19.56 -23.08
CA LEU A 385 -16.02 -19.20 -24.03
C LEU A 385 -16.58 -20.42 -24.79
N VAL A 386 -15.73 -21.40 -25.11
CA VAL A 386 -16.16 -22.66 -25.76
C VAL A 386 -17.12 -23.45 -24.87
N ARG A 387 -16.93 -23.42 -23.54
CA ARG A 387 -17.76 -24.14 -22.57
C ARG A 387 -19.10 -23.43 -22.26
N LEU A 388 -19.27 -22.18 -22.68
CA LEU A 388 -20.53 -21.46 -22.46
C LEU A 388 -21.67 -22.07 -23.29
N PRO A 389 -22.92 -21.99 -22.82
CA PRO A 389 -24.08 -22.46 -23.57
C PRO A 389 -24.20 -21.70 -24.90
N LYS A 390 -24.58 -22.41 -25.96
CA LYS A 390 -24.86 -21.82 -27.27
C LYS A 390 -26.08 -20.91 -27.19
N LEU A 391 -26.09 -19.84 -27.99
CA LEU A 391 -27.31 -19.09 -28.27
C LEU A 391 -28.39 -20.07 -28.74
N PRO A 392 -29.63 -19.97 -28.21
CA PRO A 392 -30.75 -20.72 -28.77
C PRO A 392 -30.84 -20.39 -30.26
N GLN A 393 -30.85 -21.42 -31.11
CA GLN A 393 -31.16 -21.19 -32.52
C GLN A 393 -32.57 -20.61 -32.58
N SER A 394 -32.72 -19.44 -33.22
CA SER A 394 -34.06 -18.93 -33.51
C SER A 394 -34.76 -20.00 -34.35
N PRO A 395 -36.02 -20.37 -34.06
CA PRO A 395 -36.73 -21.33 -34.90
C PRO A 395 -36.70 -20.81 -36.34
N GLU A 396 -36.19 -21.64 -37.24
CA GLU A 396 -36.23 -21.39 -38.68
C GLU A 396 -37.71 -21.19 -39.07
N ASN A 397 -38.04 -19.98 -39.54
CA ASN A 397 -39.35 -19.69 -40.15
C ASN A 397 -39.33 -20.07 -41.64
#